data_AF-A0ABD6CWY4-F1
#
_entry.id   AF-A0ABD6CWY4-F1
#
_cell.length_a   1.000
_cell.length_b   1.000
_cell.length_c   1.000
_cell.angle_alpha   90.00
_cell.angle_beta   90.00
_cell.angle_gamma   90.00
#
_symmetry.space_group_name_H-M   'P 1'
#
loop_
_entity.id
_entity.type
_entity.pdbx_description
1 polymer ?
#
loop_
_entity_poly.entity_id
_entity_poly.type
_entity_poly.pdbx_seq_one_letter_code
_entity_poly.pdbx_strand_id
1 'polypeptide(L)'
;MAKYEPIIKWVFETQAEEYGTDEEIPFSRSHIEDAMEELEISVGNVPDIPYAYRSRRPLPDEIAEHGYTAVIIDDTREGEDPTYMFTKTEQLIPIPEVVDQTHQTSTSVLPEAVQKYIGKDEQGALTQVRYAGLLDDFTELDTYHLQSHLRMRVKGREAELDDLYVGVDHDGDHHALAVEAKGEGETLNKNQLIRNTRGIEEKNRYPDSVRTLAVKLDDDGFFYLFEFDISEDNEGNDRVETNRVWKYEFRSE
;
A
#
# COMPACT_ATOMS: atom_id res chain seq x y z
N MET A 1 15.66 -2.08 15.66
CA MET A 1 15.54 -2.16 14.19
C MET A 1 16.64 -3.01 13.58
N ALA A 2 17.91 -2.88 14.00
CA ALA A 2 19.01 -3.81 13.66
C ALA A 2 18.76 -5.30 13.98
N LYS A 3 17.65 -5.61 14.66
CA LYS A 3 17.21 -6.96 14.99
C LYS A 3 16.49 -7.67 13.84
N TYR A 4 15.87 -6.92 12.92
CA TYR A 4 15.02 -7.51 11.87
C TYR A 4 15.84 -8.09 10.73
N GLU A 5 16.99 -7.48 10.42
CA GLU A 5 17.88 -7.90 9.34
C GLU A 5 18.49 -9.28 9.58
N PRO A 6 19.08 -9.60 10.75
CA PRO A 6 19.55 -10.97 11.02
C PRO A 6 18.43 -12.02 10.91
N ILE A 7 17.24 -11.70 11.41
CA ILE A 7 16.09 -12.62 11.37
C ILE A 7 15.67 -12.91 9.93
N ILE A 8 15.46 -11.88 9.10
CA ILE A 8 14.98 -12.10 7.74
C ILE A 8 16.03 -12.82 6.87
N LYS A 9 17.32 -12.57 7.11
CA LYS A 9 18.42 -13.29 6.45
C LYS A 9 18.40 -14.77 6.80
N TRP A 10 18.29 -15.10 8.08
CA TRP A 10 18.21 -16.50 8.52
C TRP A 10 17.00 -17.22 7.92
N VAL A 11 15.84 -16.56 7.90
CA VAL A 11 14.62 -17.10 7.28
C VAL A 11 14.85 -17.36 5.79
N PHE A 12 15.46 -16.41 5.09
CA PHE A 12 15.79 -16.56 3.68
C PHE A 12 16.74 -17.73 3.43
N GLU A 13 17.87 -17.79 4.15
CA GLU A 13 18.88 -18.85 4.01
C GLU A 13 18.24 -20.23 4.23
N THR A 14 17.45 -20.38 5.29
CA THR A 14 16.79 -21.63 5.64
C THR A 14 15.77 -22.05 4.60
N GLN A 15 14.95 -21.11 4.09
CA GLN A 15 13.96 -21.44 3.07
C GLN A 15 14.58 -21.64 1.68
N ALA A 16 15.68 -20.96 1.37
CA ALA A 16 16.43 -21.16 0.13
C ALA A 16 17.05 -22.56 0.03
N GLU A 17 17.33 -23.24 1.15
CA GLU A 17 17.74 -24.65 1.14
C GLU A 17 16.65 -25.58 0.61
N GLU A 18 15.38 -25.27 0.85
CA GLU A 18 14.23 -26.06 0.41
C GLU A 18 13.79 -25.69 -1.02
N TYR A 19 13.64 -24.40 -1.30
CA TYR A 19 13.04 -23.90 -2.54
C TYR A 19 14.06 -23.54 -3.63
N GLY A 20 15.35 -23.45 -3.28
CA GLY A 20 16.36 -22.81 -4.13
C GLY A 20 16.18 -21.29 -4.19
N THR A 21 16.96 -20.63 -5.05
CA THR A 21 16.94 -19.16 -5.22
C THR A 21 16.51 -18.71 -6.62
N ASP A 22 16.04 -19.62 -7.46
CA ASP A 22 15.59 -19.32 -8.82
C ASP A 22 14.13 -18.81 -8.86
N GLU A 23 13.28 -19.31 -7.97
CA GLU A 23 11.83 -19.05 -7.88
C GLU A 23 11.45 -18.18 -6.68
N GLU A 24 10.17 -17.82 -6.55
CA GLU A 24 9.66 -17.13 -5.36
C GLU A 24 9.70 -18.04 -4.12
N ILE A 25 10.12 -17.48 -2.97
CA ILE A 25 10.33 -18.27 -1.74
C ILE A 25 9.25 -17.93 -0.71
N PRO A 26 8.32 -18.85 -0.43
CA PRO A 26 7.33 -18.67 0.62
C PRO A 26 7.96 -18.85 2.01
N PHE A 27 7.36 -18.24 3.04
CA PHE A 27 7.67 -18.55 4.42
C PHE A 27 6.49 -18.17 5.33
N SER A 28 6.38 -18.88 6.45
CA SER A 28 5.33 -18.64 7.45
C SER A 28 5.85 -17.84 8.64
N ARG A 29 4.93 -17.43 9.51
CA ARG A 29 5.25 -16.86 10.82
C ARG A 29 6.17 -17.77 11.66
N SER A 30 5.96 -19.08 11.64
CA SER A 30 6.76 -20.01 12.45
C SER A 30 8.24 -19.96 12.08
N HIS A 31 8.59 -19.82 10.80
CA HIS A 31 9.99 -19.67 10.39
C HIS A 31 10.66 -18.42 10.98
N ILE A 32 9.90 -17.33 11.16
CA ILE A 32 10.38 -16.11 11.81
C ILE A 32 10.60 -16.36 13.31
N GLU A 33 9.70 -17.12 13.94
CA GLU A 33 9.80 -17.49 15.35
C GLU A 33 10.99 -18.44 15.60
N ASP A 34 11.23 -19.40 14.71
CA ASP A 34 12.39 -20.29 14.73
C ASP A 34 13.70 -19.49 14.62
N ALA A 35 13.75 -18.52 13.69
CA ALA A 35 14.90 -17.62 13.54
C ALA A 35 15.14 -16.77 14.79
N MET A 36 14.07 -16.30 15.43
CA MET A 36 14.14 -15.53 16.68
C MET A 36 14.69 -16.36 17.83
N GLU A 37 14.30 -17.64 17.92
CA GLU A 37 14.81 -18.59 18.92
C GLU A 37 16.29 -18.89 18.68
N GLU A 38 16.66 -19.28 17.46
CA GLU A 38 18.04 -19.66 17.11
C GLU A 38 19.03 -18.50 17.27
N LEU A 39 18.63 -17.28 16.90
CA LEU A 39 19.49 -16.09 17.02
C LEU A 39 19.42 -15.44 18.41
N GLU A 40 18.59 -15.95 19.32
CA GLU A 40 18.31 -15.38 20.64
C GLU A 40 17.83 -13.90 20.55
N ILE A 41 17.04 -13.56 19.52
CA ILE A 41 16.54 -12.21 19.26
C ILE A 41 15.03 -12.12 19.56
N SER A 42 14.67 -11.30 20.55
CA SER A 42 13.28 -10.97 20.82
C SER A 42 12.81 -9.69 20.10
N VAL A 43 11.65 -9.80 19.45
CA VAL A 43 10.87 -8.73 18.80
C VAL A 43 9.45 -8.77 19.35
N GLY A 44 8.88 -7.60 19.69
CA GLY A 44 7.57 -7.50 20.34
C GLY A 44 6.39 -7.87 19.44
N ASN A 45 6.48 -7.58 18.14
CA ASN A 45 5.44 -7.90 17.16
C ASN A 45 6.09 -8.59 15.94
N VAL A 46 5.89 -9.90 15.80
CA VAL A 46 6.53 -10.71 14.75
C VAL A 46 6.21 -10.22 13.33
N PRO A 47 4.96 -9.86 12.97
CA PRO A 47 4.63 -9.34 11.64
C PRO A 47 5.36 -8.05 11.25
N ASP A 48 5.87 -7.26 12.19
CA ASP A 48 6.63 -6.04 11.87
C ASP A 48 7.91 -6.34 11.06
N ILE A 49 8.46 -7.56 11.19
CA ILE A 49 9.67 -7.98 10.50
C ILE A 49 9.44 -8.06 8.98
N PRO A 50 8.53 -8.92 8.45
CA PRO A 50 8.24 -8.97 7.02
C PRO A 50 7.61 -7.66 6.52
N TYR A 51 6.83 -6.95 7.35
CA TYR A 51 6.24 -5.66 6.95
C TYR A 51 7.28 -4.57 6.73
N ALA A 52 8.41 -4.60 7.44
CA ALA A 52 9.49 -3.65 7.20
C ALA A 52 10.07 -3.76 5.78
N TYR A 53 10.06 -4.95 5.18
CA TYR A 53 10.62 -5.23 3.84
C TYR A 53 9.55 -5.25 2.73
N ARG A 54 8.34 -4.76 3.00
CA ARG A 54 7.28 -4.57 1.98
C ARG A 54 7.47 -3.33 1.13
N SER A 55 7.95 -2.26 1.75
CA SER A 55 8.00 -0.92 1.15
C SER A 55 8.84 0.10 1.91
N ARG A 56 9.12 -0.15 3.20
CA ARG A 56 9.83 0.79 4.08
C ARG A 56 11.35 0.62 4.03
N ARG A 57 11.84 -0.57 3.68
CA ARG A 57 13.26 -0.88 3.65
C ARG A 57 13.61 -1.75 2.45
N PRO A 58 14.81 -1.54 1.86
CA PRO A 58 15.35 -2.52 0.94
C PRO A 58 15.60 -3.84 1.66
N LEU A 59 15.54 -4.93 0.89
CA LEU A 59 16.03 -6.22 1.36
C LEU A 59 17.54 -6.15 1.63
N PRO A 60 18.07 -6.94 2.59
CA PRO A 60 19.50 -7.10 2.79
C PRO A 60 20.22 -7.53 1.50
N ASP A 61 21.47 -7.11 1.33
CA ASP A 61 22.26 -7.35 0.12
C ASP A 61 22.34 -8.85 -0.22
N GLU A 62 22.46 -9.72 0.78
CA GLU A 62 22.53 -11.18 0.59
C GLU A 62 21.23 -11.79 0.06
N ILE A 63 20.10 -11.10 0.20
CA ILE A 63 18.82 -11.52 -0.38
C ILE A 63 18.65 -10.85 -1.76
N ALA A 64 18.98 -9.55 -1.85
CA ALA A 64 18.84 -8.77 -3.07
C ALA A 64 19.76 -9.26 -4.20
N GLU A 65 20.93 -9.83 -3.90
CA GLU A 65 21.84 -10.39 -4.91
C GLU A 65 21.24 -11.56 -5.71
N HIS A 66 20.23 -12.24 -5.15
CA HIS A 66 19.46 -13.28 -5.82
C HIS A 66 18.28 -12.74 -6.66
N GLY A 67 18.11 -11.41 -6.70
CA GLY A 67 17.09 -10.72 -7.50
C GLY A 67 15.75 -10.51 -6.78
N TYR A 68 15.65 -10.80 -5.49
CA TYR A 68 14.45 -10.48 -4.71
C TYR A 68 14.38 -8.98 -4.42
N THR A 69 13.18 -8.42 -4.47
CA THR A 69 12.93 -6.97 -4.37
C THR A 69 12.14 -6.61 -3.12
N ALA A 70 11.25 -7.50 -2.64
CA ALA A 70 10.41 -7.24 -1.49
C ALA A 70 9.95 -8.53 -0.79
N VAL A 71 9.32 -8.37 0.38
CA VAL A 71 8.48 -9.40 1.01
C VAL A 71 7.01 -9.02 0.81
N ILE A 72 6.17 -9.93 0.32
CA ILE A 72 4.71 -9.73 0.21
C ILE A 72 3.92 -10.78 0.99
N ILE A 73 2.60 -10.62 1.04
CA ILE A 73 1.68 -11.67 1.50
C ILE A 73 1.36 -12.52 0.26
N ASP A 74 1.59 -13.83 0.35
CA ASP A 74 1.20 -14.78 -0.68
C ASP A 74 -0.26 -15.20 -0.47
N ASP A 75 -1.17 -14.50 -1.16
CA ASP A 75 -2.61 -14.76 -1.10
C ASP A 75 -3.03 -16.01 -1.92
N THR A 76 -2.11 -16.72 -2.56
CA THR A 76 -2.43 -17.99 -3.26
C THR A 76 -2.54 -19.17 -2.31
N ARG A 77 -2.04 -19.03 -1.08
CA ARG A 77 -2.06 -20.07 -0.04
C ARG A 77 -3.14 -19.80 1.00
N GLU A 78 -4.00 -20.77 1.25
CA GLU A 78 -5.00 -20.68 2.31
C GLU A 78 -4.38 -20.95 3.70
N GLY A 79 -4.91 -20.30 4.74
CA GLY A 79 -4.44 -20.49 6.13
C GLY A 79 -5.00 -19.43 7.09
N GLU A 80 -5.01 -19.74 8.40
CA GLU A 80 -5.35 -18.75 9.43
C GLU A 80 -4.24 -17.70 9.60
N ASP A 81 -2.99 -18.13 9.53
CA ASP A 81 -1.81 -17.25 9.55
C ASP A 81 -1.40 -16.85 8.12
N PRO A 82 -0.89 -15.62 7.92
CA PRO A 82 -0.40 -15.20 6.63
C PRO A 82 0.85 -16.00 6.24
N THR A 83 0.85 -16.50 5.01
CA THR A 83 2.10 -16.88 4.33
C THR A 83 2.70 -15.64 3.69
N TYR A 84 3.96 -15.38 4.00
CA TYR A 84 4.80 -14.35 3.38
C TYR A 84 5.56 -14.95 2.21
N MET A 85 6.08 -14.10 1.33
CA MET A 85 6.88 -14.55 0.20
C MET A 85 7.94 -13.52 -0.14
N PHE A 86 9.19 -13.96 -0.26
CA PHE A 86 10.22 -13.20 -0.95
C PHE A 86 9.87 -13.21 -2.42
N THR A 87 9.71 -12.02 -3.00
CA THR A 87 9.33 -11.87 -4.40
C THR A 87 10.44 -11.20 -5.21
N LYS A 88 10.70 -11.71 -6.41
CA LYS A 88 11.52 -11.10 -7.46
C LYS A 88 10.72 -10.15 -8.33
N THR A 89 9.40 -10.22 -8.26
CA THR A 89 8.50 -9.32 -9.00
C THR A 89 8.59 -7.92 -8.41
N GLU A 90 8.73 -6.90 -9.26
CA GLU A 90 8.73 -5.50 -8.81
C GLU A 90 7.38 -5.11 -8.20
N GLN A 91 7.35 -4.89 -6.88
CA GLN A 91 6.15 -4.56 -6.12
C GLN A 91 6.03 -3.08 -5.83
N LEU A 92 7.14 -2.35 -5.81
CA LEU A 92 7.16 -0.96 -5.38
C LEU A 92 6.78 -0.06 -6.54
N ILE A 93 5.95 0.94 -6.24
CA ILE A 93 5.55 1.97 -7.19
C ILE A 93 6.21 3.27 -6.74
N PRO A 94 7.34 3.67 -7.36
CA PRO A 94 7.99 4.93 -7.04
C PRO A 94 7.15 6.11 -7.55
N ILE A 95 7.41 7.30 -7.01
CA ILE A 95 6.92 8.53 -7.61
C ILE A 95 7.58 8.66 -9.00
N PRO A 96 6.81 8.85 -10.09
CA PRO A 96 7.39 8.98 -11.41
C PRO A 96 8.14 10.30 -11.57
N GLU A 97 9.19 10.31 -12.40
CA GLU A 97 9.95 11.54 -12.71
C GLU A 97 9.08 12.59 -13.43
N VAL A 98 8.07 12.13 -14.15
CA VAL A 98 7.12 12.97 -14.89
C VAL A 98 5.71 12.63 -14.42
N VAL A 99 4.95 13.65 -14.05
CA VAL A 99 3.54 13.57 -13.69
C VAL A 99 2.67 14.12 -14.81
N ASP A 100 1.42 13.70 -14.89
CA ASP A 100 0.50 14.14 -15.95
C ASP A 100 0.13 15.62 -15.78
N GLN A 101 -0.10 16.04 -14.53
CA GLN A 101 -0.47 17.41 -14.19
C GLN A 101 0.15 17.84 -12.88
N THR A 102 0.36 19.16 -12.74
CA THR A 102 0.77 19.79 -11.48
C THR A 102 -0.21 20.90 -11.12
N HIS A 103 -0.75 20.82 -9.91
CA HIS A 103 -1.74 21.71 -9.36
C HIS A 103 -1.21 22.40 -8.11
N GLN A 104 -1.80 23.55 -7.81
CA GLN A 104 -1.51 24.30 -6.59
C GLN A 104 -2.80 24.41 -5.80
N THR A 105 -2.69 24.15 -4.50
CA THR A 105 -3.74 24.41 -3.53
C THR A 105 -3.18 25.28 -2.41
N SER A 106 -4.06 25.82 -1.58
CA SER A 106 -3.66 26.69 -0.47
C SER A 106 -3.95 26.00 0.85
N THR A 107 -3.07 26.15 1.83
CA THR A 107 -3.38 25.71 3.20
C THR A 107 -4.59 26.47 3.79
N SER A 108 -4.99 27.61 3.21
CA SER A 108 -6.16 28.39 3.64
C SER A 108 -7.50 27.67 3.40
N VAL A 109 -7.54 26.67 2.50
CA VAL A 109 -8.74 25.84 2.28
C VAL A 109 -9.01 24.90 3.45
N LEU A 110 -7.98 24.60 4.25
CA LEU A 110 -8.11 23.76 5.44
C LEU A 110 -8.79 24.57 6.56
N PRO A 111 -9.76 23.99 7.31
CA PRO A 111 -10.39 24.72 8.40
C PRO A 111 -9.37 25.20 9.44
N GLU A 112 -9.42 26.49 9.81
CA GLU A 112 -8.48 27.10 10.77
C GLU A 112 -8.37 26.31 12.08
N ALA A 113 -9.50 25.73 12.53
CA ALA A 113 -9.57 24.92 13.74
C ALA A 113 -8.68 23.67 13.70
N VAL A 114 -8.41 23.11 12.51
CA VAL A 114 -7.63 21.86 12.36
C VAL A 114 -6.18 22.10 11.99
N GLN A 115 -5.83 23.22 11.33
CA GLN A 115 -4.52 23.45 10.71
C GLN A 115 -3.33 23.15 11.65
N LYS A 116 -3.41 23.58 12.92
CA LYS A 116 -2.33 23.39 13.90
C LYS A 116 -2.24 21.98 14.51
N TYR A 117 -3.20 21.11 14.20
CA TYR A 117 -3.33 19.76 14.77
C TYR A 117 -3.17 18.65 13.74
N ILE A 118 -3.07 18.99 12.45
CA ILE A 118 -2.84 18.01 11.38
C ILE A 118 -1.48 17.34 11.61
N GLY A 119 -1.49 16.01 11.64
CA GLY A 119 -0.29 15.19 11.77
C GLY A 119 0.60 15.30 10.51
N LYS A 120 1.85 14.84 10.64
CA LYS A 120 2.77 14.68 9.50
C LYS A 120 2.82 13.25 8.97
N ASP A 121 1.92 12.39 9.45
CA ASP A 121 1.81 10.99 9.06
C ASP A 121 0.79 10.82 7.92
N GLU A 122 0.58 9.57 7.50
CA GLU A 122 -0.40 9.17 6.49
C GLU A 122 -1.81 9.72 6.79
N GLN A 123 -2.21 9.74 8.06
CA GLN A 123 -3.53 10.20 8.48
C GLN A 123 -3.65 11.72 8.38
N GLY A 124 -2.58 12.45 8.69
CA GLY A 124 -2.48 13.88 8.43
C GLY A 124 -2.54 14.21 6.93
N ALA A 125 -1.92 13.39 6.08
CA ALA A 125 -1.99 13.53 4.63
C ALA A 125 -3.42 13.34 4.10
N LEU A 126 -4.10 12.26 4.50
CA LEU A 126 -5.50 12.00 4.12
C LEU A 126 -6.46 13.08 4.62
N THR A 127 -6.21 13.63 5.81
CA THR A 127 -7.00 14.75 6.35
C THR A 127 -6.90 15.99 5.45
N GLN A 128 -5.70 16.31 4.97
CA GLN A 128 -5.48 17.44 4.05
C GLN A 128 -6.13 17.20 2.70
N VAL A 129 -5.96 16.01 2.13
CA VAL A 129 -6.62 15.60 0.87
C VAL A 129 -8.12 15.78 0.96
N ARG A 130 -8.73 15.34 2.06
CA ARG A 130 -10.18 15.43 2.29
C ARG A 130 -10.66 16.87 2.42
N TYR A 131 -10.03 17.67 3.27
CA TYR A 131 -10.47 19.06 3.47
C TYR A 131 -10.23 19.96 2.25
N ALA A 132 -9.19 19.68 1.47
CA ALA A 132 -8.90 20.42 0.26
C ALA A 132 -9.70 19.92 -0.97
N GLY A 133 -10.52 18.87 -0.84
CA GLY A 133 -11.31 18.32 -1.94
C GLY A 133 -10.44 17.80 -3.09
N LEU A 134 -9.24 17.29 -2.78
CA LEU A 134 -8.30 16.88 -3.84
C LEU A 134 -8.81 15.63 -4.58
N LEU A 135 -9.60 14.77 -3.93
CA LEU A 135 -10.21 13.64 -4.61
C LEU A 135 -11.28 14.08 -5.59
N ASP A 136 -12.09 15.09 -5.27
CA ASP A 136 -13.08 15.66 -6.20
C ASP A 136 -12.38 16.23 -7.44
N ASP A 137 -11.36 17.05 -7.22
CA ASP A 137 -10.55 17.64 -8.29
C ASP A 137 -9.85 16.57 -9.14
N PHE A 138 -9.19 15.61 -8.50
CA PHE A 138 -8.48 14.54 -9.19
C PHE A 138 -9.44 13.62 -9.96
N THR A 139 -10.52 13.17 -9.33
CA THR A 139 -11.40 12.13 -9.90
C THR A 139 -12.45 12.67 -10.86
N GLU A 140 -12.71 13.98 -10.85
CA GLU A 140 -13.82 14.66 -11.52
C GLU A 140 -15.20 14.11 -11.07
N LEU A 141 -15.28 13.59 -9.84
CA LEU A 141 -16.50 13.09 -9.20
C LEU A 141 -16.87 13.95 -8.00
N ASP A 142 -18.14 13.97 -7.64
CA ASP A 142 -18.56 14.42 -6.31
C ASP A 142 -18.18 13.31 -5.31
N THR A 143 -17.19 13.54 -4.45
CA THR A 143 -16.66 12.50 -3.55
C THR A 143 -17.14 12.65 -2.11
N TYR A 144 -17.53 11.51 -1.52
CA TYR A 144 -18.08 11.44 -0.17
C TYR A 144 -17.32 10.41 0.66
N HIS A 145 -16.64 10.87 1.70
CA HIS A 145 -15.96 9.97 2.64
C HIS A 145 -16.97 9.04 3.30
N LEU A 146 -16.67 7.74 3.29
CA LEU A 146 -17.54 6.72 3.88
C LEU A 146 -16.95 6.15 5.16
N GLN A 147 -15.69 5.69 5.11
CA GLN A 147 -15.05 5.02 6.24
C GLN A 147 -13.52 5.07 6.12
N SER A 148 -12.85 5.30 7.25
CA SER A 148 -11.39 5.13 7.38
C SER A 148 -11.06 3.80 8.04
N HIS A 149 -9.87 3.25 7.79
CA HIS A 149 -9.38 1.99 8.37
C HIS A 149 -10.38 0.84 8.21
N LEU A 150 -10.89 0.68 6.99
CA LEU A 150 -11.84 -0.38 6.69
C LEU A 150 -11.11 -1.73 6.68
N ARG A 151 -11.30 -2.47 7.77
CA ARG A 151 -10.86 -3.86 7.86
C ARG A 151 -11.79 -4.77 7.08
N MET A 152 -11.20 -5.63 6.27
CA MET A 152 -11.88 -6.61 5.45
C MET A 152 -11.11 -7.92 5.41
N ARG A 153 -11.71 -8.92 4.76
CA ARG A 153 -11.05 -10.18 4.48
C ARG A 153 -11.06 -10.38 2.98
N VAL A 154 -9.90 -10.73 2.43
CA VAL A 154 -9.67 -11.00 1.00
C VAL A 154 -9.05 -12.37 0.92
N LYS A 155 -9.67 -13.31 0.18
CA LYS A 155 -9.23 -14.72 0.13
C LYS A 155 -8.96 -15.31 1.53
N GLY A 156 -9.82 -14.96 2.49
CA GLY A 156 -9.72 -15.44 3.87
C GLY A 156 -8.71 -14.71 4.77
N ARG A 157 -7.92 -13.75 4.28
CA ARG A 157 -6.88 -13.04 5.05
C ARG A 157 -7.27 -11.59 5.36
N GLU A 158 -6.80 -11.06 6.49
CA GLU A 158 -7.07 -9.67 6.89
C GLU A 158 -6.41 -8.68 5.91
N ALA A 159 -7.19 -7.71 5.46
CA ALA A 159 -6.73 -6.55 4.71
C ALA A 159 -7.32 -5.29 5.33
N GLU A 160 -6.63 -4.18 5.17
CA GLU A 160 -7.05 -2.89 5.70
C GLU A 160 -6.86 -1.84 4.60
N LEU A 161 -7.95 -1.15 4.31
CA LEU A 161 -7.97 0.00 3.43
C LEU A 161 -7.96 1.27 4.28
N ASP A 162 -7.07 2.21 3.95
CA ASP A 162 -6.92 3.45 4.70
C ASP A 162 -8.18 4.30 4.65
N ASP A 163 -8.74 4.52 3.46
CA ASP A 163 -9.91 5.36 3.27
C ASP A 163 -10.79 4.83 2.12
N LEU A 164 -12.10 4.73 2.37
CA LEU A 164 -13.12 4.40 1.38
C LEU A 164 -14.03 5.61 1.15
N TYR A 165 -14.24 5.98 -0.11
CA TYR A 165 -15.21 7.00 -0.51
C TYR A 165 -16.26 6.40 -1.47
N VAL A 166 -17.38 7.10 -1.60
CA VAL A 166 -18.29 6.96 -2.73
C VAL A 166 -18.12 8.21 -3.60
N GLY A 167 -17.77 8.02 -4.87
CA GLY A 167 -17.79 9.07 -5.88
C GLY A 167 -19.07 8.97 -6.71
N VAL A 168 -19.69 10.10 -7.03
CA VAL A 168 -20.87 10.18 -7.90
C VAL A 168 -20.50 10.97 -9.15
N ASP A 169 -20.74 10.39 -10.32
CA ASP A 169 -20.47 11.06 -11.59
C ASP A 169 -21.63 11.97 -12.04
N HIS A 170 -21.45 12.64 -13.18
CA HIS A 170 -22.45 13.54 -13.74
C HIS A 170 -23.77 12.86 -14.17
N ASP A 171 -23.74 11.56 -14.44
CA ASP A 171 -24.91 10.76 -14.81
C ASP A 171 -25.63 10.21 -13.56
N GLY A 172 -25.01 10.36 -12.38
CA GLY A 172 -25.51 9.87 -11.10
C GLY A 172 -25.11 8.43 -10.81
N ASP A 173 -24.17 7.87 -11.57
CA ASP A 173 -23.60 6.56 -11.31
C ASP A 173 -22.62 6.64 -10.13
N HIS A 174 -22.60 5.58 -9.33
CA HIS A 174 -21.83 5.51 -8.11
C HIS A 174 -20.57 4.66 -8.30
N HIS A 175 -19.46 5.13 -7.74
CA HIS A 175 -18.17 4.44 -7.76
C HIS A 175 -17.63 4.31 -6.33
N ALA A 176 -17.15 3.13 -5.96
CA ALA A 176 -16.35 2.95 -4.76
C ALA A 176 -14.92 3.42 -5.03
N LEU A 177 -14.41 4.36 -4.25
CA LEU A 177 -13.02 4.83 -4.37
C LEU A 177 -12.21 4.21 -3.24
N ALA A 178 -11.40 3.20 -3.57
CA ALA A 178 -10.49 2.57 -2.62
C ALA A 178 -9.19 3.37 -2.59
N VAL A 179 -8.96 4.13 -1.52
CA VAL A 179 -7.81 5.02 -1.35
C VAL A 179 -6.79 4.43 -0.38
N GLU A 180 -5.58 4.19 -0.85
CA GLU A 180 -4.40 3.91 -0.02
C GLU A 180 -3.60 5.20 0.21
N ALA A 181 -3.00 5.37 1.37
CA ALA A 181 -2.08 6.48 1.64
C ALA A 181 -0.68 5.99 2.00
N LYS A 182 0.34 6.72 1.56
CA LYS A 182 1.74 6.52 1.99
C LYS A 182 2.38 7.85 2.35
N GLY A 183 2.97 7.89 3.54
CA GLY A 183 3.64 9.06 4.09
C GLY A 183 5.07 9.21 3.58
N GLU A 184 5.77 10.20 4.13
CA GLU A 184 7.21 10.45 3.95
C GLU A 184 8.03 9.15 4.16
N GLY A 185 9.01 8.89 3.29
CA GLY A 185 9.84 7.67 3.34
C GLY A 185 9.15 6.32 3.04
N GLU A 186 7.84 6.27 2.80
CA GLU A 186 7.11 5.03 2.44
C GLU A 186 6.81 4.98 0.94
N THR A 187 6.88 3.79 0.33
CA THR A 187 6.58 3.59 -1.09
C THR A 187 5.27 2.82 -1.27
N LEU A 188 4.52 3.13 -2.33
CA LEU A 188 3.30 2.39 -2.69
C LEU A 188 3.64 0.95 -3.09
N ASN A 189 2.73 0.01 -2.83
CA ASN A 189 2.95 -1.42 -3.07
C ASN A 189 1.77 -2.03 -3.86
N LYS A 190 2.07 -2.69 -4.98
CA LYS A 190 1.09 -3.31 -5.89
C LYS A 190 0.21 -4.34 -5.18
N ASN A 191 0.80 -5.26 -4.42
CA ASN A 191 0.06 -6.28 -3.67
C ASN A 191 -0.98 -5.65 -2.73
N GLN A 192 -0.68 -4.52 -2.09
CA GLN A 192 -1.64 -3.84 -1.22
C GLN A 192 -2.82 -3.24 -2.03
N LEU A 193 -2.54 -2.57 -3.15
CA LEU A 193 -3.56 -1.99 -4.03
C LEU A 193 -4.51 -3.05 -4.58
N ILE A 194 -3.97 -4.19 -5.04
CA ILE A 194 -4.74 -5.33 -5.53
C ILE A 194 -5.67 -5.83 -4.41
N ARG A 195 -5.11 -6.15 -3.24
CA ARG A 195 -5.89 -6.70 -2.11
C ARG A 195 -7.01 -5.78 -1.69
N ASN A 196 -6.72 -4.49 -1.57
CA ASN A 196 -7.72 -3.50 -1.19
C ASN A 196 -8.85 -3.41 -2.22
N THR A 197 -8.51 -3.39 -3.51
CA THR A 197 -9.48 -3.31 -4.61
C THR A 197 -10.37 -4.56 -4.65
N ARG A 198 -9.76 -5.76 -4.72
CA ARG A 198 -10.49 -7.04 -4.72
C ARG A 198 -11.37 -7.19 -3.48
N GLY A 199 -10.89 -6.73 -2.32
CA GLY A 199 -11.64 -6.77 -1.08
C GLY A 199 -12.91 -5.91 -1.06
N ILE A 200 -12.94 -4.83 -1.84
CA ILE A 200 -14.15 -4.02 -2.05
C ILE A 200 -15.06 -4.67 -3.10
N GLU A 201 -14.50 -5.18 -4.19
CA GLU A 201 -15.26 -5.88 -5.24
C GLU A 201 -16.05 -7.08 -4.69
N GLU A 202 -15.51 -7.81 -3.70
CA GLU A 202 -16.21 -8.93 -3.05
C GLU A 202 -17.38 -8.50 -2.13
N LYS A 203 -17.62 -7.19 -1.93
CA LYS A 203 -18.63 -6.67 -1.00
C LYS A 203 -19.83 -6.09 -1.73
N ASN A 204 -20.90 -6.88 -1.81
CA ASN A 204 -22.21 -6.50 -2.38
C ASN A 204 -22.90 -5.26 -1.76
N ARG A 205 -22.33 -4.64 -0.71
CA ARG A 205 -22.88 -3.44 -0.08
C ARG A 205 -22.33 -2.14 -0.68
N TYR A 206 -21.26 -2.21 -1.48
CA TYR A 206 -20.61 -1.08 -2.12
C TYR A 206 -20.93 -1.05 -3.62
N PRO A 207 -20.74 0.08 -4.31
CA PRO A 207 -20.90 0.14 -5.76
C PRO A 207 -20.05 -0.89 -6.51
N ASP A 208 -20.59 -1.43 -7.61
CA ASP A 208 -19.91 -2.45 -8.43
C ASP A 208 -18.68 -1.88 -9.16
N SER A 209 -18.68 -0.58 -9.48
CA SER A 209 -17.51 0.09 -10.05
C SER A 209 -16.55 0.49 -8.93
N VAL A 210 -15.36 -0.11 -8.92
CA VAL A 210 -14.29 0.21 -7.96
C VAL A 210 -13.16 0.94 -8.68
N ARG A 211 -12.78 2.12 -8.18
CA ARG A 211 -11.60 2.88 -8.64
C ARG A 211 -10.51 2.77 -7.59
N THR A 212 -9.31 2.38 -8.03
CA THR A 212 -8.15 2.18 -7.16
C THR A 212 -7.30 3.44 -7.16
N LEU A 213 -7.25 4.12 -6.02
CA LEU A 213 -6.56 5.39 -5.86
C LEU A 213 -5.45 5.27 -4.81
N ALA A 214 -4.44 6.11 -4.93
CA ALA A 214 -3.49 6.30 -3.84
C ALA A 214 -3.05 7.75 -3.66
N VAL A 215 -2.73 8.09 -2.42
CA VAL A 215 -2.13 9.36 -2.01
C VAL A 215 -0.72 9.09 -1.51
N LYS A 216 0.27 9.76 -2.09
CA LYS A 216 1.66 9.71 -1.63
C LYS A 216 2.13 11.10 -1.24
N LEU A 217 2.58 11.27 0.00
CA LEU A 217 3.25 12.48 0.49
C LEU A 217 4.78 12.29 0.40
N ASP A 218 5.49 13.17 -0.31
CA ASP A 218 6.96 13.14 -0.35
C ASP A 218 7.61 14.01 0.74
N ASP A 219 8.93 13.89 0.88
CA ASP A 219 9.71 14.57 1.91
C ASP A 219 9.79 16.10 1.70
N ASP A 220 9.43 16.57 0.50
CA ASP A 220 9.33 18.00 0.17
C ASP A 220 7.92 18.56 0.46
N GLY A 221 6.98 17.72 0.92
CA GLY A 221 5.61 18.11 1.25
C GLY A 221 4.66 18.14 0.05
N PHE A 222 5.06 17.57 -1.09
CA PHE A 222 4.19 17.42 -2.25
C PHE A 222 3.29 16.19 -2.13
N PHE A 223 2.05 16.35 -2.57
CA PHE A 223 1.08 15.27 -2.64
C PHE A 223 0.99 14.75 -4.07
N TYR A 224 1.04 13.44 -4.23
CA TYR A 224 0.84 12.77 -5.50
C TYR A 224 -0.41 11.90 -5.39
N LEU A 225 -1.39 12.18 -6.23
CA LEU A 225 -2.59 11.38 -6.35
C LEU A 225 -2.44 10.47 -7.57
N PHE A 226 -2.60 9.18 -7.34
CA PHE A 226 -2.51 8.14 -8.34
C PHE A 226 -3.88 7.52 -8.58
N GLU A 227 -4.12 7.14 -9.82
CA GLU A 227 -5.17 6.21 -10.20
C GLU A 227 -4.55 5.01 -10.91
N PHE A 228 -5.02 3.83 -10.55
CA PHE A 228 -4.51 2.56 -11.07
C PHE A 228 -5.62 1.76 -11.74
N ASP A 229 -5.26 1.10 -12.82
CA ASP A 229 -6.06 0.04 -13.41
C ASP A 229 -5.58 -1.30 -12.85
N ILE A 230 -6.51 -2.01 -12.20
CA ILE A 230 -6.30 -3.37 -11.70
C ILE A 230 -6.97 -4.33 -12.69
N SER A 231 -6.16 -5.16 -13.34
CA SER A 231 -6.64 -6.14 -14.33
C SER A 231 -6.10 -7.52 -14.03
N GLU A 232 -6.71 -8.54 -14.61
CA GLU A 232 -6.23 -9.92 -14.55
C GLU A 232 -5.73 -10.32 -15.93
N ASP A 233 -4.56 -10.95 -16.02
CA ASP A 233 -4.07 -11.51 -17.27
C ASP A 233 -4.73 -12.85 -17.62
N ASN A 234 -4.36 -13.42 -18.77
CA ASN A 234 -4.93 -14.68 -19.25
C ASN A 234 -4.60 -15.89 -18.36
N GLU A 235 -3.66 -15.76 -17.43
CA GLU A 235 -3.22 -16.80 -16.50
C GLU A 235 -3.84 -16.63 -15.11
N GLY A 236 -4.66 -15.59 -14.91
CA GLY A 236 -5.28 -15.31 -13.62
C GLY A 236 -4.43 -14.45 -12.69
N ASN A 237 -3.35 -13.83 -13.19
CA ASN A 237 -2.48 -12.98 -12.36
C ASN A 237 -2.94 -11.53 -12.40
N ASP A 238 -3.04 -10.91 -11.22
CA ASP A 238 -3.35 -9.50 -11.08
C ASP A 238 -2.19 -8.62 -11.61
N ARG A 239 -2.56 -7.59 -12.39
CA ARG A 239 -1.67 -6.56 -12.93
C ARG A 239 -2.12 -5.19 -12.44
N VAL A 240 -1.14 -4.35 -12.13
CA VAL A 240 -1.34 -2.96 -11.72
C VAL A 240 -0.67 -2.06 -12.74
N GLU A 241 -1.46 -1.24 -13.41
CA GLU A 241 -0.97 -0.22 -14.34
C GLU A 241 -1.34 1.16 -13.80
N THR A 242 -0.38 2.09 -13.83
CA THR A 242 -0.67 3.48 -13.46
C THR A 242 -1.41 4.14 -14.60
N ASN A 243 -2.65 4.55 -14.35
CA ASN A 243 -3.49 5.21 -15.33
C ASN A 243 -3.11 6.70 -15.41
N ARG A 244 -3.03 7.37 -14.25
CA ARG A 244 -2.60 8.77 -14.16
C ARG A 244 -2.05 9.14 -12.78
N VAL A 245 -1.24 10.19 -12.76
CA VAL A 245 -0.59 10.75 -11.57
C VAL A 245 -0.62 12.27 -11.62
N TRP A 246 -1.25 12.91 -10.64
CA TRP A 246 -1.23 14.37 -10.49
C TRP A 246 -0.44 14.76 -9.25
N LYS A 247 0.35 15.83 -9.37
CA LYS A 247 1.09 16.45 -8.26
C LYS A 247 0.33 17.67 -7.74
N TYR A 248 0.27 17.80 -6.42
CA TYR A 248 -0.32 18.94 -5.72
C TYR A 248 0.70 19.57 -4.78
N GLU A 249 0.81 20.89 -4.84
CA GLU A 249 1.61 21.72 -3.92
C GLU A 249 0.67 22.53 -3.02
N PHE A 250 0.76 22.31 -1.71
CA PHE A 250 0.11 23.18 -0.71
C PHE A 250 0.98 24.40 -0.46
N ARG A 251 0.48 25.58 -0.82
CA ARG A 251 1.17 26.85 -0.55
C ARG A 251 0.58 27.51 0.69
N SER A 252 1.47 28.03 1.53
CA SER A 252 1.09 29.05 2.51
C SER A 252 0.90 30.37 1.77
N GLU A 253 -0.24 31.03 2.00
CA GLU A 253 -0.47 32.40 1.52
C GLU A 253 0.53 33.40 2.10
#